data_AF-A0AAE0CJH2-F1
#
_entry.id   AF-A0AAE0CJH2-F1
#
_cell.length_a   1.000
_cell.length_b   1.000
_cell.length_c   1.000
_cell.angle_alpha   90.00
_cell.angle_beta   90.00
_cell.angle_gamma   90.00
#
_symmetry.space_group_name_H-M   'P 1'
#
loop_
_entity.id
_entity.type
_entity.pdbx_description
1 polymer ?
#
loop_
_entity_poly.entity_id
_entity_poly.type
_entity_poly.pdbx_seq_one_letter_code
_entity_poly.pdbx_strand_id
1 'polypeptide(L)'
;MSDRQKECLSAFENEWPYANTRYCFRHIIANFIATFNNHKMNRKLWHLARVANRAGFNDALASIRAESEKVANWLMLEPVSKWERHAFKPSIKFDHVSNNISEYFYSWIKEDRDKPILQLLENLIRKIMVRFYEKWAEAEKLNDSITPYARVYLTTNEYEARKLQVIHGRGQWYEIVDQVGLKILVNVDDGTCDCGMWQMNGLPCMHAIVVFMYKREFAHDHVHCYYFKQAWKVTYDVVINPIPDESRWPAFQSKIIEPHVTRTKVSNPKKKRRSAPDEPRAPNATFSKRCSICGEL
;
A
#
# COMPACT_ATOMS: atom_id res chain seq x y z
N MET A 1 -2.93 -0.71 8.15
CA MET A 1 -1.56 -0.17 8.30
C MET A 1 -1.66 1.15 9.04
N SER A 2 -0.75 1.48 9.96
CA SER A 2 -0.87 2.63 10.86
C SER A 2 0.42 3.45 10.95
N ASP A 3 0.26 4.72 11.31
CA ASP A 3 1.32 5.68 11.58
C ASP A 3 1.80 5.61 13.05
N ARG A 4 1.31 4.61 13.81
CA ARG A 4 1.71 4.29 15.19
C ARG A 4 1.29 5.30 16.25
N GLN A 5 0.18 6.00 16.02
CA GLN A 5 -0.47 6.79 17.07
C GLN A 5 -1.02 5.85 18.16
N LYS A 6 -0.68 6.10 19.42
CA LYS A 6 -0.98 5.18 20.54
C LYS A 6 -2.48 4.92 20.69
N GLU A 7 -3.27 5.97 20.56
CA GLU A 7 -4.73 5.93 20.64
C GLU A 7 -5.32 5.05 19.53
N CYS A 8 -4.75 5.15 18.32
CA CYS A 8 -5.17 4.37 17.17
C CYS A 8 -4.82 2.88 17.33
N LEU A 9 -3.65 2.56 17.87
CA LEU A 9 -3.25 1.16 18.14
C LEU A 9 -4.14 0.52 19.21
N SER A 10 -4.44 1.24 20.30
CA SER A 10 -5.35 0.75 21.34
C SER A 10 -6.77 0.54 20.79
N ALA A 11 -7.26 1.45 19.95
CA ALA A 11 -8.55 1.27 19.29
C ALA A 11 -8.59 0.02 18.39
N PHE A 12 -7.51 -0.28 17.65
CA PHE A 12 -7.45 -1.50 16.85
C PHE A 12 -7.49 -2.76 17.71
N GLU A 13 -6.81 -2.77 18.85
CA GLU A 13 -6.81 -3.92 19.75
C GLU A 13 -8.19 -4.16 20.38
N ASN A 14 -8.92 -3.09 20.69
CA ASN A 14 -10.25 -3.18 21.30
C ASN A 14 -11.35 -3.51 20.28
N GLU A 15 -11.37 -2.83 19.14
CA GLU A 15 -12.46 -2.92 18.16
C GLU A 15 -12.22 -4.00 17.09
N TRP A 16 -10.96 -4.30 16.77
CA TRP A 16 -10.57 -5.30 15.76
C TRP A 16 -9.44 -6.22 16.25
N PRO A 17 -9.64 -7.00 17.32
CA PRO A 17 -8.60 -7.81 17.95
C PRO A 17 -7.94 -8.85 17.02
N TYR A 18 -8.67 -9.29 15.98
CA TYR A 18 -8.18 -10.25 14.99
C TYR A 18 -7.47 -9.61 13.78
N ALA A 19 -7.46 -8.28 13.69
CA ALA A 19 -6.83 -7.58 12.57
C ALA A 19 -5.31 -7.61 12.66
N ASN A 20 -4.66 -7.92 11.54
CA ASN A 20 -3.20 -7.82 11.47
C ASN A 20 -2.78 -6.36 11.36
N THR A 21 -2.24 -5.80 12.44
CA THR A 21 -1.73 -4.43 12.45
C THR A 21 -0.30 -4.39 11.91
N ARG A 22 -0.10 -3.53 10.89
CA ARG A 22 1.20 -3.24 10.27
C ARG A 22 1.53 -1.75 10.41
N TYR A 23 2.80 -1.42 10.49
CA TYR A 23 3.29 -0.04 10.58
C TYR A 23 3.72 0.44 9.22
N CYS A 24 3.39 1.69 8.93
CA CYS A 24 3.86 2.36 7.74
C CYS A 24 5.38 2.54 7.85
N PHE A 25 6.14 1.86 7.00
CA PHE A 25 7.60 1.92 6.99
C PHE A 25 8.11 3.34 6.69
N ARG A 26 7.34 4.16 5.96
CA ARG A 26 7.64 5.59 5.76
C ARG A 26 7.79 6.34 7.08
N HIS A 27 6.94 6.03 8.07
CA HIS A 27 7.02 6.66 9.40
C HIS A 27 8.20 6.15 10.22
N ILE A 28 8.60 4.90 10.03
CA ILE A 28 9.85 4.37 10.61
C ILE A 28 11.06 5.10 10.01
N ILE A 29 11.08 5.32 8.70
CA ILE A 29 12.13 6.10 8.03
C ILE A 29 12.15 7.56 8.50
N ALA A 30 11.01 8.21 8.66
CA ALA A 30 10.94 9.57 9.18
C ALA A 30 11.56 9.68 10.59
N ASN A 31 11.26 8.72 11.47
CA ASN A 31 11.85 8.63 12.81
C ASN A 31 13.36 8.33 12.77
N PHE A 32 13.78 7.48 11.84
CA PHE A 32 15.19 7.18 11.60
C PHE A 32 15.96 8.44 11.22
N ILE A 33 15.49 9.21 10.23
CA ILE A 33 16.14 10.44 9.78
C ILE A 33 16.19 11.47 10.92
N ALA A 34 15.11 11.61 11.69
CA ALA A 34 15.09 12.50 12.86
C ALA A 34 16.12 12.10 13.94
N THR A 35 16.36 10.79 14.12
CA THR A 35 17.24 10.26 15.17
C THR A 35 18.72 10.24 14.75
N PHE A 36 19.00 9.87 13.51
CA PHE A 36 20.36 9.60 13.03
C PHE A 36 20.90 10.66 12.06
N ASN A 37 20.05 11.54 11.54
CA ASN A 37 20.38 12.52 10.51
C ASN A 37 21.15 11.90 9.31
N ASN A 38 20.82 10.65 8.97
CA ASN A 38 21.52 9.87 7.96
C ASN A 38 20.61 9.58 6.77
N HIS A 39 20.74 10.37 5.72
CA HIS A 39 19.98 10.16 4.48
C HIS A 39 20.57 9.07 3.58
N LYS A 40 21.85 8.71 3.75
CA LYS A 40 22.56 7.77 2.87
C LYS A 40 22.04 6.34 3.01
N MET A 41 21.68 5.93 4.23
CA MET A 41 21.17 4.58 4.50
C MET A 41 19.70 4.37 4.10
N ASN A 42 18.98 5.43 3.70
CA ASN A 42 17.55 5.35 3.39
C ASN A 42 17.25 4.28 2.31
N ARG A 43 18.05 4.21 1.25
CA ARG A 43 17.87 3.23 0.17
C ARG A 43 18.01 1.79 0.68
N LYS A 44 19.00 1.50 1.53
CA LYS A 44 19.21 0.17 2.11
C LYS A 44 18.07 -0.22 3.05
N LEU A 45 17.58 0.71 3.85
CA LEU A 45 16.44 0.48 4.75
C LEU A 45 15.15 0.18 3.97
N TRP A 46 14.88 0.91 2.88
CA TRP A 46 13.74 0.61 2.00
C TRP A 46 13.89 -0.73 1.28
N HIS A 47 15.10 -1.08 0.87
CA HIS A 47 15.37 -2.40 0.30
C HIS A 47 15.07 -3.50 1.33
N LEU A 48 15.63 -3.40 2.54
CA LEU A 48 15.39 -4.33 3.65
C LEU A 48 13.89 -4.54 3.91
N ALA A 49 13.11 -3.46 4.03
CA ALA A 49 11.68 -3.57 4.32
C ALA A 49 10.87 -4.25 3.22
N ARG A 50 11.37 -4.24 1.96
CA ARG A 50 10.68 -4.77 0.79
C ARG A 50 11.12 -6.19 0.44
N VAL A 51 12.08 -6.79 1.14
CA VAL A 51 12.42 -8.18 0.91
C VAL A 51 11.22 -9.06 1.28
N ALA A 52 10.95 -10.11 0.50
CA ALA A 52 9.79 -10.96 0.69
C ALA A 52 10.11 -12.34 1.29
N ASN A 53 11.39 -12.63 1.57
CA ASN A 53 11.83 -13.86 2.21
C ASN A 53 12.84 -13.61 3.33
N ARG A 54 12.96 -14.59 4.24
CA ARG A 54 13.79 -14.51 5.44
C ARG A 54 15.28 -14.41 5.13
N ALA A 55 15.77 -15.13 4.11
CA ALA A 55 17.18 -15.16 3.75
C ALA A 55 17.65 -13.78 3.28
N GLY A 56 16.96 -13.18 2.32
CA GLY A 56 17.29 -11.84 1.83
C GLY A 56 17.12 -10.76 2.91
N PHE A 57 16.20 -10.94 3.88
CA PHE A 57 16.12 -10.05 5.04
C PHE A 57 17.38 -10.14 5.90
N ASN A 58 17.86 -11.34 6.19
CA ASN A 58 19.08 -11.53 6.97
C ASN A 58 20.30 -10.92 6.25
N ASP A 59 20.40 -11.09 4.93
CA ASP A 59 21.50 -10.53 4.12
C ASP A 59 21.45 -9.00 4.08
N ALA A 60 20.27 -8.42 3.83
CA ALA A 60 20.09 -6.97 3.84
C ALA A 60 20.34 -6.37 5.24
N LEU A 61 19.94 -7.07 6.31
CA LEU A 61 20.21 -6.65 7.68
C LEU A 61 21.70 -6.75 8.03
N ALA A 62 22.40 -7.79 7.56
CA ALA A 62 23.84 -7.92 7.72
C ALA A 62 24.60 -6.79 7.02
N SER A 63 24.18 -6.41 5.81
CA SER A 63 24.74 -5.25 5.10
C SER A 63 24.55 -3.93 5.86
N ILE A 64 23.42 -3.77 6.55
CA ILE A 64 23.15 -2.60 7.40
C ILE A 64 23.99 -2.65 8.68
N ARG A 65 24.14 -3.82 9.32
CA ARG A 65 24.99 -4.00 10.50
C ARG A 65 26.45 -3.67 10.22
N ALA A 66 26.97 -4.10 9.07
CA ALA A 66 28.34 -3.81 8.66
C ALA A 66 28.62 -2.30 8.50
N GLU A 67 27.61 -1.51 8.10
CA GLU A 67 27.73 -0.05 8.00
C GLU A 67 27.45 0.65 9.34
N SER A 68 26.47 0.18 10.10
CA SER A 68 26.15 0.69 11.43
C SER A 68 25.35 -0.30 12.26
N GLU A 69 26.03 -0.95 13.21
CA GLU A 69 25.40 -1.82 14.19
C GLU A 69 24.35 -1.09 15.04
N LYS A 70 24.61 0.18 15.39
CA LYS A 70 23.67 1.04 16.12
C LYS A 70 22.33 1.19 15.38
N VAL A 71 22.36 1.39 14.06
CA VAL A 71 21.15 1.54 13.24
C VAL A 71 20.40 0.22 13.14
N ALA A 72 21.13 -0.89 12.93
CA ALA A 72 20.52 -2.21 12.90
C ALA A 72 19.81 -2.55 14.22
N ASN A 73 20.47 -2.30 15.36
CA ASN A 73 19.90 -2.55 16.67
C ASN A 73 18.68 -1.66 16.94
N TRP A 74 18.72 -0.38 16.55
CA TRP A 74 17.57 0.51 16.64
C TRP A 74 16.38 0.02 15.82
N LEU A 75 16.60 -0.45 14.60
CA LEU A 75 15.53 -0.95 13.73
C LEU A 75 14.88 -2.21 14.31
N MET A 76 15.68 -3.07 14.95
CA MET A 76 15.23 -4.31 15.57
C MET A 76 14.53 -4.13 16.92
N LEU A 77 14.48 -2.91 17.48
CA LEU A 77 13.63 -2.61 18.64
C LEU A 77 12.14 -2.80 18.30
N GLU A 78 11.78 -2.63 17.03
CA GLU A 78 10.42 -2.86 16.57
C GLU A 78 10.23 -4.30 16.08
N PRO A 79 9.14 -5.00 16.47
CA PRO A 79 8.89 -6.35 16.00
C PRO A 79 8.82 -6.38 14.47
N VAL A 80 9.65 -7.23 13.86
CA VAL A 80 9.80 -7.39 12.40
C VAL A 80 8.44 -7.64 11.73
N SER A 81 7.55 -8.41 12.37
CA SER A 81 6.20 -8.71 11.89
C SER A 81 5.30 -7.48 11.67
N LYS A 82 5.63 -6.33 12.26
CA LYS A 82 4.86 -5.10 12.10
C LYS A 82 5.25 -4.30 10.88
N TRP A 83 6.50 -4.35 10.41
CA TRP A 83 6.99 -3.39 9.41
C TRP A 83 7.67 -4.01 8.20
N GLU A 84 8.04 -5.28 8.27
CA GLU A 84 8.81 -5.95 7.25
C GLU A 84 7.92 -6.93 6.46
N ARG A 85 8.10 -6.94 5.14
CA ARG A 85 7.26 -7.68 4.20
C ARG A 85 7.32 -9.21 4.33
N HIS A 86 8.48 -9.85 4.44
CA HIS A 86 8.58 -11.32 4.61
C HIS A 86 7.86 -11.81 5.86
N ALA A 87 7.74 -10.98 6.90
CA ALA A 87 7.09 -11.33 8.16
C ALA A 87 5.58 -11.05 8.18
N PHE A 88 5.01 -10.49 7.10
CA PHE A 88 3.58 -10.27 7.00
C PHE A 88 2.82 -11.57 6.67
N LYS A 89 1.58 -11.67 7.17
CA LYS A 89 0.70 -12.80 6.80
C LYS A 89 0.33 -12.73 5.30
N PRO A 90 0.54 -13.81 4.53
CA PRO A 90 0.28 -13.84 3.09
C PRO A 90 -1.20 -13.95 2.71
N SER A 91 -2.10 -14.20 3.67
CA SER A 91 -3.54 -14.42 3.40
C SER A 91 -4.26 -13.24 2.75
N ILE A 92 -3.79 -12.02 2.99
CA ILE A 92 -4.40 -10.79 2.45
C ILE A 92 -3.94 -10.51 1.01
N LYS A 93 -2.85 -11.15 0.54
CA LYS A 93 -2.27 -10.92 -0.79
C LYS A 93 -1.93 -9.44 -1.02
N PHE A 94 -1.22 -8.86 -0.05
CA PHE A 94 -0.89 -7.44 0.00
C PHE A 94 0.54 -7.21 0.47
N ASP A 95 1.37 -6.68 -0.43
CA ASP A 95 2.83 -6.56 -0.30
C ASP A 95 3.31 -5.13 0.04
N HIS A 96 2.40 -4.16 0.17
CA HIS A 96 2.78 -2.80 0.52
C HIS A 96 3.31 -2.72 1.95
N VAL A 97 4.33 -1.88 2.10
CA VAL A 97 4.98 -1.54 3.37
C VAL A 97 4.77 -0.08 3.77
N SER A 98 4.11 0.72 2.91
CA SER A 98 3.79 2.12 3.17
C SER A 98 2.29 2.40 3.06
N ASN A 99 1.84 3.40 3.80
CA ASN A 99 0.43 3.77 3.89
C ASN A 99 0.02 4.76 2.78
N ASN A 100 0.43 4.47 1.53
CA ASN A 100 0.11 5.34 0.40
C ASN A 100 -1.41 5.45 0.18
N ILE A 101 -2.17 4.40 0.49
CA ILE A 101 -3.62 4.37 0.32
C ILE A 101 -4.30 5.46 1.15
N SER A 102 -3.92 5.62 2.43
CA SER A 102 -4.46 6.71 3.25
C SER A 102 -4.08 8.09 2.69
N GLU A 103 -2.86 8.27 2.19
CA GLU A 103 -2.44 9.54 1.59
C GLU A 103 -3.27 9.91 0.35
N TYR A 104 -3.58 8.93 -0.51
CA TYR A 104 -4.51 9.12 -1.63
C TYR A 104 -5.91 9.49 -1.15
N PHE A 105 -6.44 8.79 -0.14
CA PHE A 105 -7.74 9.10 0.42
C PHE A 105 -7.81 10.52 1.00
N TYR A 106 -6.80 10.93 1.79
CA TYR A 106 -6.73 12.29 2.34
C TYR A 106 -6.67 13.36 1.25
N SER A 107 -5.98 13.10 0.15
CA SER A 107 -5.97 13.99 -1.01
C SER A 107 -7.36 14.06 -1.66
N TRP A 108 -8.03 12.91 -1.82
CA TRP A 108 -9.34 12.80 -2.44
C TRP A 108 -10.45 13.54 -1.67
N ILE A 109 -10.39 13.58 -0.34
CA ILE A 109 -11.37 14.30 0.51
C ILE A 109 -10.92 15.70 0.94
N LYS A 110 -9.77 16.18 0.45
CA LYS A 110 -9.10 17.37 0.97
C LYS A 110 -9.97 18.63 0.99
N GLU A 111 -10.81 18.79 -0.02
CA GLU A 111 -11.70 19.96 -0.18
C GLU A 111 -12.95 19.89 0.70
N ASP A 112 -13.34 18.69 1.15
CA ASP A 112 -14.55 18.48 1.94
C ASP A 112 -14.28 18.36 3.43
N ARG A 113 -13.08 17.92 3.82
CA ARG A 113 -12.74 17.56 5.20
C ARG A 113 -12.95 18.68 6.24
N ASP A 114 -12.91 19.95 5.80
CA ASP A 114 -13.05 21.13 6.67
C ASP A 114 -14.50 21.68 6.65
N LYS A 115 -15.45 21.02 5.95
CA LYS A 115 -16.86 21.43 5.87
C LYS A 115 -17.65 20.99 7.11
N PRO A 116 -18.81 21.63 7.40
CA PRO A 116 -19.74 21.14 8.42
C PRO A 116 -20.08 19.66 8.24
N ILE A 117 -20.30 18.93 9.35
CA ILE A 117 -20.43 17.46 9.34
C ILE A 117 -21.46 16.95 8.33
N LEU A 118 -22.63 17.62 8.22
CA LEU A 118 -23.67 17.25 7.26
C LEU A 118 -23.17 17.40 5.81
N GLN A 119 -22.54 18.53 5.48
CA GLN A 119 -21.97 18.77 4.15
C GLN A 119 -20.80 17.82 3.85
N LEU A 120 -19.97 17.49 4.84
CA LEU A 120 -18.88 16.52 4.69
C LEU A 120 -19.45 15.14 4.32
N LEU A 121 -20.43 14.65 5.07
CA LEU A 121 -21.05 13.34 4.83
C LEU A 121 -21.74 13.30 3.46
N GLU A 122 -22.51 14.32 3.13
CA GLU A 122 -23.22 14.40 1.85
C GLU A 122 -22.24 14.42 0.66
N ASN A 123 -21.17 15.21 0.74
CA ASN A 123 -20.14 15.25 -0.31
C ASN A 123 -19.36 13.94 -0.40
N LEU A 124 -19.09 13.28 0.74
CA LEU A 124 -18.43 11.97 0.76
C LEU A 124 -19.30 10.91 0.08
N ILE A 125 -20.61 10.89 0.37
CA ILE A 125 -21.55 9.96 -0.27
C ILE A 125 -21.58 10.17 -1.79
N ARG A 126 -21.68 11.43 -2.25
CA ARG A 126 -21.60 11.76 -3.68
C ARG A 126 -20.30 11.28 -4.32
N LYS A 127 -19.16 11.51 -3.66
CA LYS A 127 -17.84 11.09 -4.13
C LYS A 127 -17.72 9.57 -4.24
N ILE A 128 -18.17 8.83 -3.22
CA ILE A 128 -18.15 7.37 -3.22
C ILE A 128 -19.11 6.84 -4.30
N MET A 129 -20.31 7.39 -4.42
CA MET A 129 -21.28 7.03 -5.47
C MET A 129 -20.68 7.12 -6.87
N VAL A 130 -20.10 8.28 -7.22
CA VAL A 130 -19.44 8.49 -8.52
C VAL A 130 -18.29 7.49 -8.69
N ARG A 131 -17.47 7.30 -7.65
CA ARG A 131 -16.33 6.38 -7.71
C ARG A 131 -16.72 4.93 -7.92
N PHE A 132 -17.78 4.47 -7.26
CA PHE A 132 -18.30 3.11 -7.41
C PHE A 132 -18.81 2.90 -8.84
N TYR A 133 -19.60 3.84 -9.36
CA TYR A 133 -20.06 3.77 -10.75
C TYR A 133 -18.91 3.77 -11.76
N GLU A 134 -17.93 4.67 -11.61
CA GLU A 134 -16.73 4.70 -12.48
C GLU A 134 -16.03 3.34 -12.50
N LYS A 135 -15.80 2.75 -11.32
CA LYS A 135 -15.09 1.48 -11.19
C LYS A 135 -15.89 0.30 -11.70
N TRP A 136 -17.19 0.31 -11.51
CA TRP A 136 -18.10 -0.68 -12.09
C TRP A 136 -18.10 -0.59 -13.62
N ALA A 137 -18.25 0.61 -14.18
CA ALA A 137 -18.25 0.85 -15.62
C ALA A 137 -16.91 0.51 -16.29
N GLU A 138 -15.78 0.78 -15.61
CA GLU A 138 -14.45 0.32 -16.04
C GLU A 138 -14.37 -1.21 -16.09
N ALA A 139 -14.89 -1.91 -15.07
CA ALA A 139 -14.89 -3.37 -15.03
C ALA A 139 -15.74 -3.98 -16.13
N GLU A 140 -16.90 -3.39 -16.46
CA GLU A 140 -17.74 -3.87 -17.56
C GLU A 140 -16.99 -3.86 -18.90
N LYS A 141 -16.28 -2.77 -19.19
CA LYS A 141 -15.51 -2.57 -20.43
C LYS A 141 -14.23 -3.40 -20.51
N LEU A 142 -13.78 -4.01 -19.40
CA LEU A 142 -12.56 -4.79 -19.36
C LEU A 142 -12.74 -6.08 -20.17
N ASN A 143 -11.98 -6.26 -21.25
CA ASN A 143 -12.03 -7.48 -22.06
C ASN A 143 -11.27 -8.67 -21.43
N ASP A 144 -10.32 -8.36 -20.54
CA ASP A 144 -9.50 -9.35 -19.86
C ASP A 144 -10.25 -9.96 -18.65
N SER A 145 -9.91 -11.21 -18.34
CA SER A 145 -10.41 -11.92 -17.15
C SER A 145 -9.73 -11.46 -15.86
N ILE A 146 -8.54 -10.85 -15.94
CA ILE A 146 -7.82 -10.27 -14.78
C ILE A 146 -7.74 -8.75 -14.85
N THR A 147 -7.50 -8.13 -13.69
CA THR A 147 -7.32 -6.68 -13.57
C THR A 147 -6.16 -6.17 -14.44
N PRO A 148 -6.20 -4.92 -14.93
CA PRO A 148 -5.08 -4.32 -15.65
C PRO A 148 -3.78 -4.31 -14.84
N TYR A 149 -3.86 -4.14 -13.51
CA TYR A 149 -2.69 -4.22 -12.63
C TYR A 149 -2.02 -5.60 -12.70
N ALA A 150 -2.81 -6.67 -12.55
CA ALA A 150 -2.30 -8.03 -12.64
C ALA A 150 -1.74 -8.33 -14.04
N ARG A 151 -2.42 -7.88 -15.11
CA ARG A 151 -1.92 -8.04 -16.48
C ARG A 151 -0.54 -7.40 -16.69
N VAL A 152 -0.39 -6.14 -16.29
CA VAL A 152 0.90 -5.42 -16.41
C VAL A 152 2.00 -6.11 -15.58
N TYR A 153 1.65 -6.57 -14.38
CA TYR A 153 2.57 -7.30 -13.51
C TYR A 153 3.04 -8.61 -14.15
N LEU A 154 2.12 -9.42 -14.67
CA LEU A 154 2.43 -10.67 -15.35
C LEU A 154 3.30 -10.43 -16.59
N THR A 155 2.92 -9.50 -17.47
CA THR A 155 3.70 -9.21 -18.70
C THR A 155 5.13 -8.79 -18.39
N THR A 156 5.32 -7.98 -17.34
CA THR A 156 6.66 -7.57 -16.89
C THR A 156 7.47 -8.77 -16.41
N ASN A 157 6.88 -9.61 -15.57
CA ASN A 157 7.59 -10.79 -15.05
C ASN A 157 7.77 -11.89 -16.10
N GLU A 158 6.89 -12.02 -17.08
CA GLU A 158 7.05 -12.92 -18.23
C GLU A 158 8.26 -12.52 -19.07
N TYR A 159 8.49 -11.23 -19.25
CA TYR A 159 9.69 -10.74 -19.94
C TYR A 159 10.96 -11.08 -19.16
N GLU A 160 10.96 -10.85 -17.85
CA GLU A 160 12.11 -11.15 -16.98
C GLU A 160 12.35 -12.67 -16.81
N ALA A 161 11.29 -13.47 -16.79
CA ALA A 161 11.33 -14.93 -16.64
C ALA A 161 12.12 -15.62 -17.77
N ARG A 162 12.11 -15.06 -18.99
CA ARG A 162 12.85 -15.59 -20.15
C ARG A 162 14.37 -15.64 -19.96
N LYS A 163 14.88 -14.90 -18.97
CA LYS A 163 16.32 -14.84 -18.65
C LYS A 163 16.75 -15.96 -17.69
N LEU A 164 15.80 -16.74 -17.17
CA LEU A 164 16.02 -17.76 -16.16
C LEU A 164 16.11 -19.15 -16.78
N GLN A 165 16.81 -20.05 -16.10
CA GLN A 165 16.88 -21.46 -16.48
C GLN A 165 16.10 -22.32 -15.49
N VAL A 166 15.38 -23.29 -16.00
CA VAL A 166 14.64 -24.29 -15.21
C VAL A 166 15.42 -25.58 -15.21
N ILE A 167 15.75 -26.07 -14.02
CA ILE A 167 16.29 -27.40 -13.78
C ILE A 167 15.22 -28.19 -13.02
N HIS A 168 14.77 -29.29 -13.61
CA HIS A 168 13.70 -30.11 -13.05
C HIS A 168 14.02 -31.59 -13.21
N GLY A 169 13.82 -32.34 -12.13
CA GLY A 169 13.90 -33.80 -12.11
C GLY A 169 12.51 -34.43 -12.02
N ARG A 170 12.32 -35.36 -11.09
CA ARG A 170 10.97 -35.85 -10.71
C ARG A 170 10.45 -35.08 -9.51
N GLY A 171 9.12 -34.93 -9.41
CA GLY A 171 8.45 -34.33 -8.25
C GLY A 171 7.96 -32.89 -8.50
N GLN A 172 7.55 -32.24 -7.41
CA GLN A 172 6.82 -30.97 -7.42
C GLN A 172 7.71 -29.72 -7.34
N TRP A 173 9.01 -29.89 -7.04
CA TRP A 173 9.97 -28.81 -6.86
C TRP A 173 10.80 -28.59 -8.13
N TYR A 174 10.92 -27.33 -8.52
CA TYR A 174 11.70 -26.85 -9.66
C TYR A 174 12.82 -25.95 -9.15
N GLU A 175 14.05 -26.19 -9.62
CA GLU A 175 15.18 -25.31 -9.35
C GLU A 175 15.30 -24.28 -10.46
N ILE A 176 15.21 -23.01 -10.10
CA ILE A 176 15.36 -21.88 -11.01
C ILE A 176 16.71 -21.24 -10.78
N VAL A 177 17.49 -21.11 -11.86
CA VAL A 177 18.82 -20.50 -11.83
C VAL A 177 18.78 -19.20 -12.60
N ASP A 178 19.20 -18.11 -11.95
CA ASP A 178 19.33 -16.80 -12.59
C ASP A 178 20.67 -16.64 -13.32
N GLN A 179 20.87 -15.49 -13.97
CA GLN A 179 22.09 -15.22 -14.74
C GLN A 179 23.36 -15.11 -13.89
N VAL A 180 23.24 -14.93 -12.57
CA VAL A 180 24.37 -14.85 -11.63
C VAL A 180 24.57 -16.16 -10.85
N GLY A 181 23.78 -17.20 -11.15
CA GLY A 181 23.88 -18.52 -10.53
C GLY A 181 23.11 -18.66 -9.21
N LEU A 182 22.30 -17.68 -8.81
CA LEU A 182 21.43 -17.80 -7.65
C LEU A 182 20.35 -18.84 -7.94
N LYS A 183 20.16 -19.75 -6.98
CA LYS A 183 19.17 -20.83 -7.04
C LYS A 183 17.95 -20.47 -6.22
N ILE A 184 16.77 -20.61 -6.83
CA ILE A 184 15.47 -20.35 -6.23
C ILE A 184 14.59 -21.57 -6.45
N LEU A 185 14.00 -22.12 -5.39
CA LEU A 185 13.06 -23.23 -5.51
C LEU A 185 11.63 -22.73 -5.69
N VAL A 186 10.89 -23.42 -6.55
CA VAL A 186 9.48 -23.17 -6.83
C VAL A 186 8.71 -24.48 -6.73
N ASN A 187 7.56 -24.44 -6.05
CA ASN A 187 6.57 -25.51 -6.07
C ASN A 187 5.24 -24.93 -6.53
N VAL A 188 4.79 -25.41 -7.70
CA VAL A 188 3.60 -24.91 -8.38
C VAL A 188 2.32 -25.32 -7.67
N ASP A 189 2.26 -26.55 -7.18
CA ASP A 189 1.04 -27.12 -6.57
C ASP A 189 0.70 -26.40 -5.26
N ASP A 190 1.72 -26.03 -4.49
CA ASP A 190 1.57 -25.28 -3.24
C ASP A 190 1.48 -23.75 -3.46
N GLY A 191 1.71 -23.27 -4.68
CA GLY A 191 1.81 -21.84 -4.96
C GLY A 191 2.97 -21.15 -4.24
N THR A 192 4.10 -21.85 -4.07
CA THR A 192 5.25 -21.39 -3.28
C THR A 192 6.50 -21.16 -4.13
N CYS A 193 7.23 -20.12 -3.76
CA CYS A 193 8.51 -19.75 -4.35
C CYS A 193 9.42 -19.19 -3.25
N ASP A 194 10.70 -19.56 -3.24
CA ASP A 194 11.65 -19.11 -2.21
C ASP A 194 11.82 -17.59 -2.18
N CYS A 195 11.58 -16.91 -3.31
CA CYS A 195 11.60 -15.45 -3.33
C CYS A 195 10.52 -14.81 -2.45
N GLY A 196 9.45 -15.54 -2.09
CA GLY A 196 8.36 -15.13 -1.20
C GLY A 196 7.30 -14.23 -1.85
N MET A 197 7.57 -13.68 -3.04
CA MET A 197 6.68 -12.71 -3.67
C MET A 197 5.32 -13.31 -4.03
N TRP A 198 5.27 -14.52 -4.59
CA TRP A 198 4.03 -15.14 -5.05
C TRP A 198 3.05 -15.38 -3.88
N GLN A 199 3.57 -15.83 -2.75
CA GLN A 199 2.80 -16.03 -1.53
C GLN A 199 2.26 -14.69 -1.01
N MET A 200 3.09 -13.65 -1.04
CA MET A 200 2.82 -12.32 -0.47
C MET A 200 1.80 -11.49 -1.25
N ASN A 201 1.89 -11.50 -2.59
CA ASN A 201 1.00 -10.70 -3.43
C ASN A 201 -0.06 -11.53 -4.15
N GLY A 202 0.02 -12.87 -4.18
CA GLY A 202 -0.92 -13.69 -4.93
C GLY A 202 -0.79 -13.61 -6.45
N LEU A 203 0.29 -13.02 -6.96
CA LEU A 203 0.61 -12.96 -8.37
C LEU A 203 1.91 -13.74 -8.62
N PRO A 204 1.94 -14.63 -9.62
CA PRO A 204 3.15 -15.35 -9.97
C PRO A 204 4.36 -14.42 -10.18
N CYS A 205 5.45 -14.71 -9.47
CA CYS A 205 6.72 -14.04 -9.70
C CYS A 205 7.41 -14.59 -10.96
N MET A 206 8.46 -13.92 -11.44
CA MET A 206 9.22 -14.38 -12.61
C MET A 206 9.74 -15.83 -12.49
N HIS A 207 10.11 -16.28 -11.27
CA HIS A 207 10.54 -17.66 -11.05
C HIS A 207 9.41 -18.67 -11.22
N ALA A 208 8.20 -18.37 -10.73
CA ALA A 208 7.03 -19.22 -10.95
C ALA A 208 6.63 -19.23 -12.44
N ILE A 209 6.68 -18.06 -13.08
CA ILE A 209 6.31 -17.92 -14.49
C ILE A 209 7.23 -18.73 -15.41
N VAL A 210 8.55 -18.78 -15.15
CA VAL A 210 9.44 -19.61 -15.98
C VAL A 210 9.11 -21.10 -15.85
N VAL A 211 8.65 -21.56 -14.68
CA VAL A 211 8.13 -22.93 -14.51
C VAL A 211 6.86 -23.15 -15.34
N PHE A 212 5.94 -22.19 -15.35
CA PHE A 212 4.73 -22.30 -16.17
C PHE A 212 5.05 -22.35 -17.65
N MET A 213 6.00 -21.53 -18.12
CA MET A 213 6.50 -21.59 -19.50
C MET A 213 7.08 -22.96 -19.84
N TYR A 214 7.88 -23.54 -18.93
CA TYR A 214 8.42 -24.89 -19.07
C TYR A 214 7.30 -25.95 -19.15
N LYS A 215 6.24 -25.83 -18.34
CA LYS A 215 5.06 -26.69 -18.34
C LYS A 215 4.05 -26.39 -19.45
N ARG A 216 4.25 -25.32 -20.23
CA ARG A 216 3.29 -24.80 -21.24
C ARG A 216 1.93 -24.40 -20.66
N GLU A 217 1.95 -23.86 -19.44
CA GLU A 217 0.77 -23.32 -18.74
C GLU A 217 0.76 -21.78 -18.83
N PHE A 218 -0.43 -21.18 -18.74
CA PHE A 218 -0.57 -19.73 -18.72
C PHE A 218 -0.43 -19.18 -17.29
N ALA A 219 0.42 -18.17 -17.10
CA ALA A 219 0.59 -17.51 -15.80
C ALA A 219 -0.72 -16.91 -15.25
N HIS A 220 -1.64 -16.55 -16.15
CA HIS A 220 -2.99 -16.11 -15.83
C HIS A 220 -3.74 -17.10 -14.91
N ASP A 221 -3.58 -18.40 -15.12
CA ASP A 221 -4.37 -19.43 -14.41
C ASP A 221 -3.90 -19.63 -12.97
N HIS A 222 -2.73 -19.06 -12.64
CA HIS A 222 -2.07 -19.15 -11.33
C HIS A 222 -2.19 -17.85 -10.51
N VAL A 223 -3.02 -16.92 -10.97
CA VAL A 223 -3.32 -15.65 -10.30
C VAL A 223 -4.34 -15.88 -9.18
N HIS A 224 -4.15 -15.22 -8.03
CA HIS A 224 -5.12 -15.27 -6.94
C HIS A 224 -6.48 -14.65 -7.33
N CYS A 225 -7.57 -15.23 -6.83
CA CYS A 225 -8.95 -14.85 -7.20
C CYS A 225 -9.28 -13.36 -7.04
N TYR A 226 -8.60 -12.66 -6.12
CA TYR A 226 -8.75 -11.21 -5.88
C TYR A 226 -8.41 -10.34 -7.09
N TYR A 227 -7.65 -10.85 -8.04
CA TYR A 227 -7.25 -10.10 -9.24
C TYR A 227 -8.13 -10.38 -10.45
N PHE A 228 -9.19 -11.19 -10.32
CA PHE A 228 -10.12 -11.43 -11.43
C PHE A 228 -11.12 -10.29 -11.58
N LYS A 229 -11.58 -10.08 -12.81
CA LYS A 229 -12.68 -9.17 -13.16
C LYS A 229 -13.91 -9.43 -12.28
N GLN A 230 -14.20 -10.68 -11.94
CA GLN A 230 -15.33 -11.03 -11.08
C GLN A 230 -15.20 -10.44 -9.66
N ALA A 231 -14.02 -10.54 -9.03
CA ALA A 231 -13.79 -9.96 -7.71
C ALA A 231 -13.87 -8.43 -7.76
N TRP A 232 -13.39 -7.80 -8.84
CA TRP A 232 -13.57 -6.37 -9.08
C TRP A 232 -15.05 -6.01 -9.14
N LYS A 233 -15.85 -6.69 -9.97
CA LYS A 233 -17.29 -6.42 -10.10
C LYS A 233 -17.99 -6.50 -8.74
N VAL A 234 -17.76 -7.57 -7.98
CA VAL A 234 -18.33 -7.75 -6.63
C VAL A 234 -17.94 -6.60 -5.69
N THR A 235 -16.70 -6.10 -5.79
CA THR A 235 -16.23 -5.00 -4.94
C THR A 235 -17.00 -3.69 -5.16
N TYR A 236 -17.47 -3.44 -6.38
CA TYR A 236 -18.14 -2.18 -6.78
C TYR A 236 -19.59 -2.37 -7.22
N ASP A 237 -20.21 -3.50 -6.89
CA ASP A 237 -21.58 -3.84 -7.30
C ASP A 237 -22.65 -3.04 -6.54
N VAL A 238 -22.30 -2.55 -5.34
CA VAL A 238 -23.24 -1.83 -4.47
C VAL A 238 -23.64 -0.49 -5.11
N VAL A 239 -24.95 -0.33 -5.33
CA VAL A 239 -25.54 0.93 -5.77
C VAL A 239 -25.73 1.86 -4.58
N ILE A 240 -25.11 3.03 -4.65
CA ILE A 240 -25.27 4.10 -3.66
C ILE A 240 -26.25 5.12 -4.24
N ASN A 241 -27.41 5.24 -3.61
CA ASN A 241 -28.45 6.16 -4.07
C ASN A 241 -28.16 7.61 -3.64
N PRO A 242 -28.55 8.60 -4.46
CA PRO A 242 -28.47 10.00 -4.06
C PRO A 242 -29.42 10.27 -2.89
N ILE A 243 -29.01 11.18 -2.00
CA ILE A 243 -29.85 11.67 -0.92
C ILE A 243 -30.69 12.83 -1.46
N PRO A 244 -32.03 12.83 -1.28
CA PRO A 244 -32.87 13.94 -1.68
C PRO A 244 -32.51 15.21 -0.90
N ASP A 245 -32.88 16.36 -1.45
CA ASP A 245 -32.72 17.64 -0.74
C ASP A 245 -33.52 17.67 0.56
N GLU A 246 -33.01 18.37 1.57
CA GLU A 246 -33.64 18.51 2.89
C GLU A 246 -35.09 19.01 2.79
N SER A 247 -35.40 19.88 1.82
CA SER A 247 -36.76 20.37 1.56
C SER A 247 -37.77 19.28 1.17
N ARG A 248 -37.28 18.10 0.78
CA ARG A 248 -38.09 16.96 0.33
C ARG A 248 -38.11 15.81 1.32
N TRP A 249 -37.48 15.96 2.48
CA TRP A 249 -37.46 14.91 3.48
C TRP A 249 -38.84 14.73 4.11
N PRO A 250 -39.27 13.49 4.38
CA PRO A 250 -40.50 13.27 5.14
C PRO A 250 -40.33 13.81 6.55
N ALA A 251 -41.44 14.26 7.16
CA ALA A 251 -41.45 14.59 8.57
C ALA A 251 -40.98 13.37 9.39
N PHE A 252 -39.97 13.56 10.22
CA PHE A 252 -39.43 12.51 11.07
C PHE A 252 -39.33 13.00 12.51
N GLN A 253 -39.64 12.13 13.47
CA GLN A 253 -39.37 12.36 14.88
C GLN A 253 -38.08 11.63 15.24
N SER A 254 -37.01 12.38 15.48
CA SER A 254 -35.80 11.85 16.12
C SER A 254 -35.46 12.65 17.36
N LYS A 255 -34.72 12.04 18.28
CA LYS A 255 -34.06 12.80 19.34
C LYS A 255 -33.05 13.74 18.68
N ILE A 256 -33.20 15.04 18.95
CA ILE A 256 -32.17 16.02 18.64
C ILE A 256 -30.92 15.62 19.43
N ILE A 257 -29.87 15.25 18.72
CA ILE A 257 -28.55 15.02 19.32
C ILE A 257 -27.92 16.39 19.46
N GLU A 258 -27.94 16.94 20.67
CA GLU A 258 -27.22 18.18 20.94
C GLU A 258 -25.72 17.93 20.81
N PRO A 259 -24.96 18.83 20.15
CA PRO A 259 -23.52 18.71 20.09
C PRO A 259 -22.96 18.71 21.51
N HIS A 260 -22.01 17.82 21.80
CA HIS A 260 -21.28 17.86 23.05
C HIS A 260 -20.64 19.26 23.22
N VAL A 261 -20.89 19.90 24.36
CA VAL A 261 -20.29 21.19 24.70
C VAL A 261 -18.80 20.99 24.99
N THR A 262 -17.99 21.00 23.94
CA THR A 262 -16.53 21.06 24.07
C THR A 262 -16.07 22.51 24.10
N ARG A 263 -15.32 22.90 25.15
CA ARG A 263 -14.52 24.14 25.15
C ARG A 263 -13.46 24.03 24.04
N THR A 264 -13.73 24.65 22.89
CA THR A 264 -12.78 24.67 21.78
C THR A 264 -11.58 25.53 22.14
N LYS A 265 -10.41 24.93 22.36
CA LYS A 265 -9.16 25.68 22.13
C LYS A 265 -9.12 25.94 20.63
N VAL A 266 -9.17 27.21 20.23
CA VAL A 266 -9.07 27.65 18.84
C VAL A 266 -7.67 27.28 18.32
N SER A 267 -7.51 26.08 17.79
CA SER A 267 -6.39 25.74 16.93
C SER A 267 -6.94 25.42 15.55
N ASN A 268 -6.75 26.32 14.60
CA ASN A 268 -7.00 26.02 13.20
C ASN A 268 -6.08 24.85 12.79
N PRO A 269 -6.63 23.68 12.39
CA PRO A 269 -5.81 22.61 11.85
C PRO A 269 -5.09 23.13 10.60
N LYS A 270 -3.77 22.97 10.53
CA LYS A 270 -3.01 23.42 9.36
C LYS A 270 -3.50 22.65 8.12
N LYS A 271 -3.92 23.38 7.08
CA LYS A 271 -4.35 22.80 5.78
C LYS A 271 -3.25 22.02 5.07
N LYS A 272 -1.99 22.42 5.30
CA LYS A 272 -0.82 21.70 4.81
C LYS A 272 -0.38 20.66 5.83
N ARG A 273 -0.17 19.43 5.36
CA ARG A 273 0.58 18.41 6.08
C ARG A 273 1.93 18.99 6.48
N ARG A 274 2.39 18.74 7.71
CA ARG A 274 3.78 19.03 8.08
C ARG A 274 4.66 18.07 7.30
N SER A 275 5.56 18.61 6.47
CA SER A 275 6.52 17.78 5.75
C SER A 275 7.36 16.99 6.74
N ALA A 276 7.44 15.69 6.50
CA ALA A 276 8.28 14.81 7.28
C ALA A 276 9.77 15.04 6.93
N PRO A 277 10.72 14.69 7.82
CA PRO A 277 12.14 14.92 7.61
C PRO A 277 12.72 14.26 6.34
N ASP A 278 12.04 13.22 5.82
CA ASP A 278 12.39 12.51 4.59
C ASP A 278 11.92 13.22 3.31
N GLU A 279 11.04 14.23 3.39
CA GLU A 279 10.54 14.95 2.23
C GLU A 279 11.55 15.99 1.73
N PRO A 280 11.79 16.09 0.41
CA PRO A 280 12.55 17.21 -0.14
C PRO A 280 11.85 18.51 0.23
N ARG A 281 12.59 19.44 0.85
CA ARG A 281 12.08 20.79 1.09
C ARG A 281 11.71 21.38 -0.25
N ALA A 282 10.49 21.91 -0.36
CA ALA A 282 10.14 22.74 -1.50
C ALA A 282 11.25 23.79 -1.68
N PRO A 283 11.75 24.03 -2.90
CA PRO A 283 12.72 25.09 -3.11
C PRO A 283 12.17 26.36 -2.47
N ASN A 284 12.99 27.04 -1.67
CA ASN A 284 12.61 28.30 -1.07
C ASN A 284 12.07 29.17 -2.21
N ALA A 285 10.76 29.43 -2.20
CA ALA A 285 10.20 30.38 -3.14
C ALA A 285 10.81 31.73 -2.77
N THR A 286 11.85 32.13 -3.50
CA THR A 286 12.25 33.53 -3.60
C THR A 286 11.09 34.25 -4.27
N PHE A 287 10.11 34.65 -3.46
CA PHE A 287 9.06 35.54 -3.91
C PHE A 287 9.70 36.90 -4.13
N SER A 288 10.18 37.14 -5.34
CA SER A 288 10.33 38.50 -5.85
C SER A 288 9.04 38.78 -6.63
N LYS A 289 7.99 39.20 -5.91
CA LYS A 289 6.71 39.53 -6.56
C LYS A 289 6.84 40.91 -7.18
N ARG A 290 7.30 40.93 -8.43
CA ARG A 290 7.33 42.15 -9.23
C ARG A 290 5.90 42.65 -9.45
N CYS A 291 5.61 43.91 -9.12
CA CYS A 291 4.29 44.51 -9.30
C CYS A 291 3.89 44.48 -10.79
N SER A 292 2.70 43.96 -11.12
CA SER A 292 2.22 43.86 -12.51
C SER A 292 1.85 45.21 -13.14
N ILE A 293 1.88 46.29 -12.35
CA ILE A 293 1.52 47.65 -12.80
C ILE A 293 2.76 48.53 -12.94
N CYS A 294 3.71 48.48 -12.00
CA CYS A 294 4.91 49.33 -12.02
C CYS A 294 6.24 48.58 -12.23
N GLY A 295 6.27 47.25 -12.21
CA GLY A 295 7.46 46.47 -12.57
C GLY A 295 8.61 46.51 -11.54
N GLU A 296 8.39 47.02 -10.33
CA GLU A 296 9.38 46.96 -9.25
C GLU A 296 9.22 45.69 -8.39
N LEU A 297 10.34 45.23 -7.83
CA LEU A 297 10.47 43.99 -7.04
C LEU A 297 9.94 44.11 -5.61
#